data_AF-A0A0D3BJA8-F1
#
_entry.id   AF-A0A0D3BJA8-F1
#
_cell.length_a   1.000
_cell.length_b   1.000
_cell.length_c   1.000
_cell.angle_alpha   90.00
_cell.angle_beta   90.00
_cell.angle_gamma   90.00
#
_symmetry.space_group_name_H-M   'P 1'
#
loop_
_entity.id
_entity.type
_entity.pdbx_description
1 polymer ?
#
loop_
_entity_poly.entity_id
_entity_poly.type
_entity_poly.pdbx_seq_one_letter_code
_entity_poly.pdbx_strand_id
1 'polypeptide(L)' 'MGGRKMSGNVFSRLLSRLAGQGQDLSSPVDLKDYWARHGTNRYITIK' A
#
# COMPACT_ATOMS: atom_id res chain seq x y z
N MET A 1 -14.04 -7.29 -11.05
CA MET A 1 -14.30 -6.46 -9.86
C MET A 1 -13.20 -5.41 -9.77
N GLY A 2 -13.49 -4.18 -10.22
CA GLY A 2 -12.48 -3.12 -10.33
C GLY A 2 -12.20 -2.47 -8.98
N GLY A 3 -11.10 -2.84 -8.33
CA GLY A 3 -10.65 -2.18 -7.11
C GLY A 3 -10.32 -0.68 -7.33
N ARG A 4 -10.00 0.04 -6.26
CA ARG A 4 -9.48 1.41 -6.36
C ARG A 4 -7.99 1.40 -6.71
N LYS A 5 -7.57 2.25 -7.65
CA LYS A 5 -6.15 2.49 -7.92
C LYS A 5 -5.54 3.24 -6.74
N MET A 6 -4.41 2.75 -6.25
CA MET A 6 -3.68 3.41 -5.17
C MET A 6 -2.96 4.65 -5.73
N SER A 7 -3.07 5.78 -5.02
CA SER A 7 -2.31 7.00 -5.33
C SER A 7 -1.18 7.18 -4.32
N GLY A 8 -0.14 7.92 -4.70
CA GLY A 8 0.99 8.19 -3.80
C GLY A 8 0.60 8.89 -2.50
N ASN A 9 -0.43 9.75 -2.54
CA ASN A 9 -0.90 10.45 -1.35
C ASN A 9 -1.62 9.49 -0.36
N VAL A 10 -2.40 8.54 -0.89
CA VAL A 10 -3.03 7.50 -0.04
C VAL A 10 -1.98 6.54 0.50
N PHE A 11 -0.93 6.23 -0.27
CA PHE A 11 0.20 5.43 0.18
C PHE A 11 0.97 6.10 1.32
N SER A 12 1.28 7.39 1.21
CA SER A 12 1.91 8.16 2.29
C SER A 12 1.07 8.13 3.57
N ARG A 13 -0.25 8.35 3.47
CA ARG A 13 -1.17 8.27 4.62
C ARG A 13 -1.23 6.88 5.26
N LEU A 14 -1.12 5.82 4.45
CA LEU A 14 -1.06 4.45 4.95
C LEU A 14 0.24 4.23 5.73
N LEU A 15 1.38 4.65 5.20
CA LEU A 15 2.68 4.56 5.89
C LEU A 15 2.66 5.32 7.22
N SER A 16 2.15 6.57 7.24
CA SER A 16 2.03 7.33 8.48
C SER A 16 1.15 6.63 9.53
N ARG A 17 0.06 5.98 9.10
CA ARG A 17 -0.79 5.20 10.01
C ARG A 17 -0.08 3.97 10.55
N LEU A 18 0.57 3.19 9.69
CA LEU A 18 1.29 1.98 10.08
C LEU A 18 2.45 2.30 11.03
N ALA A 19 3.21 3.37 10.72
CA ALA A 19 4.27 3.87 11.61
C ALA A 19 3.71 4.31 12.97
N GLY A 20 2.56 5.00 12.99
CA GLY A 20 1.89 5.38 14.24
C GLY A 20 1.33 4.21 15.05
N GLN A 21 1.07 3.06 14.40
CA GLN A 21 0.64 1.82 15.06
C GLN A 21 1.83 0.98 15.56
N GLY A 22 3.08 1.39 15.31
CA GLY A 22 4.27 0.63 15.67
C GLY A 22 4.49 -0.60 14.77
N GLN A 23 3.88 -0.61 13.59
CA GLN A 23 4.07 -1.70 12.63
C GLN A 23 5.49 -1.63 12.06
N ASP A 24 6.18 -2.77 12.01
CA ASP A 24 7.49 -2.85 11.37
C ASP A 24 7.34 -2.74 9.84
N LEU A 25 7.78 -1.60 9.30
CA LEU A 25 7.79 -1.31 7.87
C LEU A 25 9.01 -1.88 7.15
N SER A 26 9.99 -2.43 7.89
CA SER A 26 11.16 -3.11 7.30
C SER A 26 10.77 -4.45 6.68
N SER A 27 9.65 -5.03 7.12
CA SER A 27 9.13 -6.28 6.59
C SER A 27 8.26 -5.99 5.36
N PRO A 28 8.54 -6.62 4.20
CA PRO A 28 7.79 -6.34 3.00
C PRO A 28 6.33 -6.79 3.13
N VAL A 29 5.39 -5.86 2.90
CA VAL A 29 3.95 -6.14 2.99
C VAL A 29 3.34 -6.12 1.60
N ASP A 30 2.74 -7.24 1.17
CA ASP A 30 1.99 -7.33 -0.08
C ASP A 30 0.58 -6.74 0.09
N LEU A 31 0.28 -5.72 -0.70
CA LEU A 31 -0.99 -5.01 -0.73
C LEU A 31 -1.79 -5.33 -2.00
N LYS A 32 -1.33 -6.26 -2.86
CA LYS A 32 -1.96 -6.52 -4.17
C LYS A 32 -3.43 -6.93 -4.07
N ASP A 33 -3.82 -7.59 -2.98
CA ASP A 33 -5.17 -8.11 -2.81
C ASP A 33 -6.14 -7.05 -2.26
N TYR A 34 -5.62 -5.91 -1.78
CA TYR A 34 -6.43 -4.79 -1.29
C TYR A 34 -6.75 -3.74 -2.37
N TRP A 35 -6.02 -3.74 -3.49
CA TRP A 35 -6.14 -2.72 -4.54
C TRP A 35 -6.51 -3.32 -5.89
N ALA A 36 -6.95 -2.49 -6.84
CA ALA A 36 -7.10 -2.96 -8.21
C ALA A 36 -5.75 -3.48 -8.74
N ARG A 37 -5.78 -4.70 -9.28
CA ARG A 37 -4.71 -5.28 -10.09
C ARG A 37 -4.63 -4.54 -11.43
N HIS A 38 -4.12 -3.32 -11.40
CA HIS A 38 -3.60 -2.64 -12.59
C HIS A 38 -2.12 -2.96 -12.70
N GLY A 39 -1.66 -3.44 -13.85
CA GLY A 39 -0.28 -3.88 -14.09
C GLY A 39 0.82 -2.83 -13.85
N THR A 40 0.48 -1.60 -13.47
CA THR A 40 1.41 -0.49 -13.21
C THR A 40 1.26 0.14 -11.81
N ASN A 41 0.48 -0.47 -10.91
CA ASN A 41 0.32 0.08 -9.57
C ASN A 41 1.61 -0.13 -8.76
N ARG A 42 2.45 0.91 -8.68
CA ARG A 42 3.75 0.89 -8.00
C ARG A 42 3.65 0.82 -6.47
N TYR A 43 2.44 0.93 -5.91
CA TYR A 43 2.17 0.96 -4.47
C TYR A 43 1.57 -0.35 -3.94
N ILE A 44 1.88 -1.47 -4.60
CA ILE A 44 1.39 -2.81 -4.22
C ILE A 44 2.26 -3.48 -3.16
N THR A 45 3.44 -2.95 -2.86
CA THR A 45 4.33 -3.54 -1.86
C THR A 45 4.98 -2.42 -1.04
N ILE A 46 4.99 -2.55 0.27
CA ILE A 46 5.83 -1.75 1.17
C ILE A 46 7.20 -2.44 1.22
N LYS A 47 8.28 -1.69 1.06
CA LYS A 47 9.66 -2.15 1.19
C LYS A 47 10.41 -1.27 2.17
#